data_AF-A0A7X4HWW9-F1
#
_entry.id   AF-A0A7X4HWW9-F1
#
_cell.length_a   1.000
_cell.length_b   1.000
_cell.length_c   1.000
_cell.angle_alpha   90.00
_cell.angle_beta   90.00
_cell.angle_gamma   90.00
#
_symmetry.space_group_name_H-M   'P 1'
#
loop_
_entity.id
_entity.type
_entity.pdbx_description
1 polymer ?
#
loop_
_entity_poly.entity_id
_entity_poly.type
_entity_poly.pdbx_seq_one_letter_code
_entity_poly.pdbx_strand_id
1 'polypeptide(L)' 'MATLASEFLGIQSPNPFWLASGPPTDKEYNVRRAFEAGWGGVVWK' A
#
# COMPACT_ATOMS: atom_id res chain seq x y z
N MET A 1 1.75 -11.36 -20.38
CA MET A 1 2.51 -10.78 -19.25
C MET A 1 1.65 -10.98 -18.01
N ALA A 2 2.19 -11.54 -16.91
CA ALA A 2 1.42 -11.66 -15.67
C ALA A 2 1.31 -10.28 -14.98
N THR A 3 0.16 -10.02 -14.36
CA THR A 3 -0.09 -8.80 -13.57
C THR A 3 -0.29 -9.15 -12.11
N LEU A 4 0.12 -8.25 -11.22
CA LEU A 4 -0.14 -8.34 -9.79
C LEU A 4 -1.31 -7.46 -9.36
N ALA A 5 -1.94 -6.70 -10.27
CA ALA A 5 -3.06 -5.84 -9.91
C ALA A 5 -4.18 -6.61 -9.18
N SER A 6 -4.74 -6.02 -8.13
CA SER A 6 -5.79 -6.63 -7.32
C SER A 6 -6.96 -5.69 -7.05
N GLU A 7 -8.17 -6.25 -7.03
CA GLU A 7 -9.40 -5.59 -6.61
C GLU A 7 -9.96 -6.30 -5.37
N PHE A 8 -10.16 -5.55 -4.28
CA PHE A 8 -10.74 -6.09 -3.05
C PHE A 8 -11.71 -5.08 -2.45
N LEU A 9 -12.95 -5.52 -2.18
CA LEU A 9 -14.04 -4.66 -1.67
C LEU A 9 -14.25 -3.38 -2.53
N GLY A 10 -14.05 -3.47 -3.85
CA GLY A 10 -14.14 -2.35 -4.79
C GLY A 10 -12.93 -1.42 -4.81
N ILE A 11 -11.87 -1.72 -4.06
CA ILE A 11 -10.62 -0.96 -4.06
C ILE A 11 -9.65 -1.60 -5.04
N GLN A 12 -9.24 -0.83 -6.05
CA GLN A 12 -8.22 -1.24 -7.01
C GLN A 12 -6.83 -0.84 -6.52
N SER A 13 -5.88 -1.77 -6.65
CA SER A 13 -4.49 -1.60 -6.23
C SER A 13 -3.55 -2.15 -7.29
N PRO A 14 -2.36 -1.55 -7.48
CA PRO A 14 -1.40 -2.01 -8.48
C PRO A 14 -0.78 -3.37 -8.13
N ASN A 15 -0.82 -3.76 -6.85
CA ASN A 15 -0.38 -5.04 -6.31
C ASN A 15 -1.07 -5.31 -4.96
N PRO A 16 -1.10 -6.58 -4.47
CA PRO A 16 -1.79 -6.94 -3.24
C PRO A 16 -0.94 -6.69 -1.97
N PHE A 17 0.21 -6.02 -2.06
CA PHE A 17 1.10 -5.82 -0.92
C PHE A 17 0.83 -4.48 -0.24
N TRP A 18 0.41 -4.54 1.02
CA TRP A 18 -0.02 -3.39 1.81
C TRP A 18 0.73 -3.32 3.14
N LEU A 19 1.06 -2.10 3.58
CA LEU A 19 1.58 -1.90 4.94
C LEU A 19 0.44 -1.95 5.96
N ALA A 20 0.59 -2.82 6.96
CA ALA A 20 -0.33 -2.87 8.10
C ALA A 20 -0.21 -1.62 8.98
N SER A 21 -1.26 -1.37 9.77
CA SER A 21 -1.26 -0.29 10.76
C SER A 21 -0.20 -0.54 11.82
N GLY A 22 0.75 0.39 11.98
CA GLY A 22 1.84 0.25 12.94
C GLY A 22 2.89 1.36 12.84
N PRO A 23 4.07 1.19 13.49
CA PRO A 23 5.16 2.16 13.44
C PRO A 23 5.60 2.59 12.02
N PRO A 24 5.51 1.74 10.97
CA PRO A 24 5.81 2.16 9.61
C PRO A 24 4.78 3.09 8.96
N THR A 25 3.57 3.22 9.52
CA THR A 25 2.45 3.99 8.93
C THR A 25 1.93 5.11 9.85
N ASP A 26 2.73 5.53 10.83
CA ASP A 26 2.39 6.56 11.82
C ASP A 26 2.60 8.00 11.32
N LYS A 27 3.51 8.20 10.36
CA LYS A 27 3.95 9.49 9.86
C LYS A 27 3.81 9.57 8.35
N GLU A 28 3.37 10.72 7.88
CA GLU A 28 3.12 10.98 6.46
C GLU A 28 4.35 10.72 5.58
N TYR A 29 5.55 11.10 6.01
CA TYR A 29 6.74 10.87 5.21
C TYR A 29 7.06 9.37 5.02
N ASN A 30 6.72 8.51 5.98
CA ASN A 30 6.88 7.07 5.82
C ASN A 30 5.87 6.51 4.82
N VAL A 31 4.63 7.00 4.87
CA VAL A 31 3.57 6.63 3.92
C VAL A 31 3.92 7.07 2.49
N ARG A 32 4.43 8.30 2.33
CA ARG A 32 4.91 8.79 1.02
C ARG A 32 6.03 7.90 0.46
N ARG A 33 7.04 7.57 1.29
CA ARG A 33 8.12 6.65 0.91
C ARG A 33 7.62 5.25 0.56
N ALA A 34 6.58 4.75 1.23
CA ALA A 34 5.98 3.46 0.91
C ALA A 34 5.37 3.47 -0.50
N PHE A 35 4.63 4.51 -0.86
CA PHE A 35 4.09 4.65 -2.21
C PHE A 35 5.18 4.84 -3.27
N GLU A 36 6.21 5.64 -2.98
CA GLU A 36 7.39 5.78 -3.86
C GLU A 36 8.13 4.45 -4.08
N ALA A 37 8.16 3.57 -3.08
CA ALA A 37 8.73 2.23 -3.17
C ALA A 37 7.82 1.20 -3.86
N GLY A 38 6.60 1.57 -4.27
CA GLY A 38 5.69 0.71 -5.02
C GLY A 38 4.74 -0.13 -4.17
N TRP A 39 4.55 0.17 -2.89
CA TRP A 39 3.52 -0.48 -2.08
C TRP A 39 2.12 -0.20 -2.66
N GLY A 40 1.29 -1.24 -2.73
CA GLY A 40 -0.07 -1.17 -3.30
C GLY A 40 -1.08 -0.42 -2.42
N GLY A 41 -0.79 -0.28 -1.13
CA GLY A 41 -1.59 0.48 -0.17
C GLY A 41 -0.97 0.52 1.22
N VAL A 42 -1.56 1.32 2.11
CA VAL A 42 -1.15 1.44 3.52
C VAL A 42 -2.39 1.54 4.41
N VAL A 43 -2.30 1.02 5.63
CA VAL A 43 -3.30 1.25 6.68
C VAL A 43 -2.70 2.23 7.68
N TRP A 44 -3.28 3.43 7.76
CA TRP A 44 -2.79 4.51 8.62
C TRP A 44 -3.01 4.19 10.10
N LYS A 45 -2.06 4.56 10.98
CA LYS A 45 -2.16 4.34 12.43
C LYS A 45 -2.75 5.53 13.18
#